data_AF-A0A920JC05-F1
#
_entry.id   AF-A0A920JC05-F1
#
_cell.length_a   1.000
_cell.length_b   1.000
_cell.length_c   1.000
_cell.angle_alpha   90.00
_cell.angle_beta   90.00
_cell.angle_gamma   90.00
#
_symmetry.space_group_name_H-M   'P 1'
#
loop_
_entity.id
_entity.type
_entity.pdbx_description
1 polymer ?
#
loop_
_entity_poly.entity_id
_entity_poly.type
_entity_poly.pdbx_seq_one_letter_code
_entity_poly.pdbx_strand_id
1 'polypeptide(L)'
;MAGRLALEIWGNFLNLGGGKTSCVPGLWSPGGFIFNDVSGALRQLRAESRVRRALIVDLDVHQGDGTAWIHREEPEIFFFRCIVK
;
A
#
# COMPACT_ATOMS: atom_id res chain seq x y z
N MET A 1 -2.85 -11.71 -0.61
CA MET A 1 -2.23 -12.90 -1.24
C MET A 1 -0.95 -12.60 -2.00
N ALA A 2 -0.92 -11.68 -2.97
CA ALA A 2 0.26 -11.42 -3.81
C ALA A 2 1.57 -11.23 -3.02
N GLY A 3 1.56 -10.36 -2.01
CA GLY A 3 2.75 -10.15 -1.16
C GLY A 3 3.17 -11.39 -0.36
N ARG A 4 2.22 -12.26 0.02
CA ARG A 4 2.56 -13.49 0.73
C ARG A 4 3.24 -14.50 -0.20
N LEU A 5 2.74 -14.67 -1.42
CA LEU A 5 3.33 -15.54 -2.43
C LEU A 5 4.72 -15.04 -2.86
N ALA A 6 4.89 -13.72 -3.03
CA ALA A 6 6.19 -13.11 -3.31
C ALA A 6 7.27 -13.51 -2.29
N LEU A 7 6.91 -13.50 -1.01
CA LEU A 7 7.80 -13.91 0.07
C LEU A 7 8.00 -15.44 0.16
N GLU A 8 7.01 -16.26 -0.24
CA GLU A 8 7.11 -17.72 -0.22
C GLU A 8 8.05 -18.24 -1.31
N ILE A 9 7.93 -17.72 -2.53
CA ILE A 9 8.72 -18.17 -3.68
C ILE A 9 10.01 -17.38 -3.89
N TRP A 10 10.27 -16.37 -3.04
CA TRP A 10 11.38 -15.43 -3.21
C TRP A 10 11.39 -14.74 -4.58
N GLY A 11 10.26 -14.15 -4.96
CA GLY A 11 10.07 -13.57 -6.29
C GLY A 11 9.11 -12.38 -6.31
N ASN A 12 8.75 -11.96 -7.53
CA ASN A 12 7.83 -10.85 -7.75
C ASN A 12 6.43 -11.38 -8.08
N PHE A 13 5.40 -10.75 -7.52
CA PHE A 13 4.00 -11.03 -7.85
C PHE A 13 3.24 -9.76 -8.18
N LEU A 14 2.23 -9.91 -9.03
CA LEU A 14 1.37 -8.83 -9.48
C LEU A 14 -0.08 -9.10 -9.10
N ASN A 15 -0.77 -8.06 -8.64
CA ASN A 15 -2.22 -8.05 -8.50
C ASN A 15 -2.79 -6.91 -9.33
N LEU A 16 -3.24 -7.22 -10.55
CA LEU A 16 -3.79 -6.23 -11.49
C LEU A 16 -5.10 -5.61 -11.01
N GLY A 17 -5.83 -6.29 -10.11
CA GLY A 17 -7.03 -5.74 -9.49
C GLY A 17 -6.77 -4.88 -8.26
N GLY A 18 -5.50 -4.65 -7.89
CA GLY A 18 -5.10 -3.93 -6.68
C GLY A 18 -4.82 -2.44 -6.86
N GLY A 19 -4.18 -1.80 -5.88
CA GLY A 19 -3.63 -0.44 -6.01
C GLY A 19 -4.56 0.69 -5.57
N LYS A 20 -5.45 0.45 -4.60
CA LYS A 20 -6.45 1.43 -4.13
C LYS A 20 -5.85 2.37 -3.10
N THR A 21 -4.91 3.21 -3.53
CA THR A 21 -4.04 3.97 -2.62
C THR A 21 -4.67 5.24 -2.04
N SER A 22 -5.79 5.72 -2.60
CA SER A 22 -6.43 6.99 -2.21
C SER A 22 -7.37 6.91 -1.00
N CYS A 23 -7.70 5.72 -0.49
CA CYS A 23 -8.61 5.57 0.65
C CYS A 23 -7.98 6.03 1.98
N VAL A 24 -8.70 6.89 2.71
CA VAL A 24 -8.38 7.33 4.08
C VAL A 24 -9.50 6.88 5.04
N PRO A 25 -9.19 6.30 6.21
CA PRO A 25 -10.19 5.94 7.20
C PRO A 25 -11.09 7.11 7.61
N GLY A 26 -12.41 6.92 7.54
CA GLY A 26 -13.39 7.93 7.96
C GLY A 26 -13.63 9.07 6.96
N LEU A 27 -13.00 9.04 5.77
CA LEU A 27 -13.17 10.05 4.73
C LEU A 27 -13.57 9.42 3.40
N TRP A 28 -14.18 10.24 2.53
CA TRP A 28 -14.45 9.87 1.15
C TRP A 28 -13.14 9.72 0.35
N SER A 29 -13.05 8.66 -0.46
CA SER A 29 -11.90 8.43 -1.35
C SER A 29 -12.09 9.16 -2.68
N PRO A 30 -11.16 10.06 -3.08
CA PRO A 30 -11.21 10.72 -4.39
C PRO A 30 -11.21 9.74 -5.58
N GLY A 31 -10.66 8.53 -5.39
CA GLY A 31 -10.63 7.48 -6.41
C GLY A 31 -11.88 6.59 -6.43
N GLY A 32 -12.91 6.87 -5.63
CA GLY A 32 -14.14 6.07 -5.55
C GLY A 32 -13.96 4.69 -4.90
N PHE A 33 -12.82 4.44 -4.26
CA PHE A 33 -12.53 3.17 -3.60
C PHE A 33 -13.04 3.16 -2.15
N ILE A 34 -13.53 1.99 -1.71
CA ILE A 34 -14.10 1.80 -0.36
C ILE A 34 -13.03 1.38 0.67
N PHE A 35 -11.95 0.74 0.22
CA PHE A 35 -10.89 0.23 1.10
C PHE A 35 -9.50 0.35 0.47
N ASN A 36 -8.48 0.46 1.32
CA ASN A 36 -7.08 0.49 0.93
C ASN A 36 -6.47 -0.92 0.97
N ASP A 37 -6.35 -1.57 -0.17
CA ASP A 37 -5.84 -2.95 -0.26
C ASP A 37 -4.32 -3.04 -0.04
N VAL A 38 -3.56 -2.00 -0.39
CA VAL A 38 -2.12 -1.90 -0.13
C VAL A 38 -1.84 -1.88 1.38
N SER A 39 -2.55 -1.02 2.11
CA SER A 39 -2.45 -0.94 3.58
C SER A 39 -2.92 -2.24 4.24
N GLY A 40 -4.03 -2.82 3.76
CA GLY A 40 -4.52 -4.11 4.24
C GLY A 40 -3.49 -5.24 4.07
N ALA A 41 -2.88 -5.34 2.88
CA ALA A 41 -1.83 -6.33 2.61
C ALA A 41 -0.59 -6.12 3.47
N LEU A 42 -0.12 -4.88 3.64
CA LEU A 42 1.02 -4.57 4.49
C LEU A 42 0.74 -4.93 5.96
N ARG A 43 -0.42 -4.53 6.50
CA ARG A 43 -0.83 -4.85 7.87
C ARG A 43 -0.91 -6.36 8.10
N GLN A 44 -1.44 -7.11 7.14
CA GLN A 44 -1.45 -8.58 7.21
C GLN A 44 -0.04 -9.14 7.31
N LEU A 45 0.88 -8.76 6.41
CA LEU A 45 2.25 -9.28 6.40
C LEU A 45 3.05 -8.88 7.65
N ARG A 46 2.77 -7.71 8.23
CA ARG A 46 3.36 -7.28 9.50
C ARG A 46 2.81 -8.08 10.68
N ALA A 47 1.50 -8.33 10.72
CA ALA A 47 0.87 -9.15 11.75
C ALA A 47 1.40 -10.60 11.75
N GLU A 48 1.72 -11.12 10.56
CA GLU A 48 2.38 -12.42 10.38
C GLU A 48 3.90 -12.39 10.67
N SER A 49 4.46 -11.25 11.10
CA SER A 49 5.91 -11.04 11.33
C SER A 49 6.80 -11.31 10.12
N ARG A 50 6.26 -11.24 8.90
CA ARG A 50 6.99 -11.56 7.66
C ARG A 50 7.67 -10.34 7.04
N VAL A 51 7.21 -9.15 7.41
CA VAL A 51 7.75 -7.87 6.93
C VAL A 51 7.92 -6.94 8.13
N ARG A 52 9.15 -6.45 8.36
CA ARG A 52 9.42 -5.42 9.38
C ARG A 52 9.35 -4.00 8.81
N ARG A 53 9.91 -3.84 7.61
CA ARG A 53 10.05 -2.58 6.86
C ARG A 53 9.48 -2.75 5.47
N ALA A 54 8.86 -1.70 4.94
CA ALA A 54 8.37 -1.70 3.56
C ALA A 54 8.62 -0.34 2.91
N LEU A 55 8.93 -0.36 1.62
CA LEU A 55 8.90 0.81 0.75
C LEU A 55 7.68 0.68 -0.16
N ILE A 56 6.78 1.65 -0.10
CA ILE A 56 5.66 1.77 -1.02
C ILE A 56 6.07 2.78 -2.10
N VAL A 57 6.09 2.31 -3.33
CA VAL A 57 6.36 3.11 -4.53
C VAL A 57 5.03 3.34 -5.22
N ASP A 58 4.49 4.55 -5.11
CA ASP A 58 3.27 4.95 -5.82
C ASP A 58 3.65 5.70 -7.10
N LEU A 59 3.27 5.10 -8.23
CA LEU A 59 3.51 5.62 -9.57
C LEU A 59 2.20 6.04 -10.26
N ASP A 60 1.07 6.05 -9.54
CA ASP A 60 -0.17 6.58 -10.07
C ASP A 60 -0.01 8.09 -10.34
N VAL A 61 -0.62 8.56 -11.44
CA VAL A 61 -0.64 9.98 -11.80
C VAL A 61 -1.58 10.77 -10.88
N HIS A 62 -2.57 10.11 -10.28
CA HIS A 62 -3.47 10.70 -9.32
C HIS A 62 -2.88 10.66 -7.91
N GLN A 63 -3.32 11.59 -7.07
CA GLN A 63 -2.83 11.72 -5.70
C GLN A 63 -3.30 10.56 -4.81
N GLY A 64 -2.47 9.53 -4.68
CA GLY A 64 -2.65 8.34 -3.83
C GLY A 64 -2.32 8.55 -2.34
N ASP A 65 -2.78 9.66 -1.74
CA ASP A 65 -2.33 10.08 -0.41
C ASP A 65 -2.86 9.22 0.75
N GLY A 66 -3.87 8.39 0.50
CA GLY A 66 -4.53 7.59 1.53
C GLY A 66 -3.59 6.63 2.24
N THR A 67 -2.80 5.89 1.46
CA THR A 67 -1.84 4.91 2.03
C THR A 67 -0.79 5.60 2.88
N ALA A 68 -0.26 6.74 2.42
CA ALA A 68 0.72 7.51 3.18
C ALA A 68 0.13 8.08 4.47
N TRP A 69 -1.12 8.57 4.41
CA TRP A 69 -1.83 9.06 5.59
C TRP A 69 -2.04 7.97 6.64
N ILE A 70 -2.40 6.74 6.21
CA ILE A 70 -2.64 5.61 7.11
C ILE A 70 -1.38 5.23 7.91
N HIS A 71 -0.21 5.28 7.27
CA HIS A 71 1.05 4.84 7.87
C HIS A 71 1.95 6.00 8.32
N ARG A 72 1.44 7.23 8.42
CA ARG A 72 2.23 8.44 8.75
C ARG A 72 2.95 8.38 10.11
N GLU A 73 2.46 7.56 11.03
CA GLU A 73 3.02 7.35 12.39
C GLU A 73 3.89 6.08 12.46
N GLU A 74 4.13 5.40 11.33
CA GLU A 74 4.89 4.15 11.27
C GLU A 74 6.26 4.39 10.59
N PRO A 75 7.33 4.71 11.35
CA PRO A 75 8.64 5.11 10.78
C PRO A 75 9.37 4.01 10.00
N GLU A 76 8.91 2.76 10.09
CA GLU A 76 9.45 1.62 9.34
C GLU A 76 8.83 1.49 7.93
N ILE A 77 7.82 2.31 7.61
CA ILE A 77 7.12 2.33 6.33
C ILE A 77 7.50 3.59 5.57
N PHE A 78 8.21 3.38 4.46
CA PHE A 78 8.72 4.43 3.61
C PHE A 78 7.82 4.62 2.41
N PHE A 79 7.71 5.87 1.95
CA PHE A 79 6.92 6.23 0.79
C PHE A 79 7.78 6.97 -0.22
N PHE A 80 7.81 6.45 -1.45
CA PHE A 80 8.29 7.18 -2.61
C PHE A 80 7.12 7.40 -3.56
N ARG A 81 6.96 8.62 -4.05
CA ARG A 81 5.86 9.01 -4.92
C ARG A 81 6.41 9.83 -6.08
N CYS A 82 6.00 9.49 -7.29
CA CYS A 82 6.29 10.31 -8.45
C CYS A 82 5.20 11.39 -8.57
N ILE A 83 5.46 12.60 -8.08
CA ILE A 83 4.55 13.73 -8.32
C ILE A 83 4.83 14.23 -9.74
N VAL A 84 4.00 13.81 -10.69
CA VAL A 84 3.91 14.47 -12.00
C VAL A 84 2.87 15.57 -11.84
N LYS A 85 3.33 16.81 -11.70
CA LYS A 85 2.47 18.00 -11.68
C LYS A 85 2.64 18.76 -12.98
#